data_AF-A0A4V1MAZ0-F1
#
_entry.id   AF-A0A4V1MAZ0-F1
#
_cell.length_a   1.000
_cell.length_b   1.000
_cell.length_c   1.000
_cell.angle_alpha   90.00
_cell.angle_beta   90.00
_cell.angle_gamma   90.00
#
_symmetry.space_group_name_H-M   'P 1'
#
loop_
_entity.id
_entity.type
_entity.pdbx_description
1 polymer ?
#
loop_
_entity_poly.entity_id
_entity_poly.type
_entity_poly.pdbx_seq_one_letter_code
_entity_poly.pdbx_strand_id
1 'polypeptide(L)'
;MRDHTPNFKLLELSDASKALVRETVTQLLEKLAGDGQLTPEARLEFWVEIPGVKHPRGTFRGGCLMPDSYLCLSDWFKAGTPAIEPSDEYAESENPLDAAWADLLDELYYQIEIFTSIATANQGITVELWAGTRGRPECEWIYAVDKKIELP
;
A
#
# COMPACT_ATOMS: atom_id res chain seq x y z
N MET A 1 14.23 -24.01 26.11
CA MET A 1 13.72 -22.82 25.40
C MET A 1 12.58 -23.32 24.54
N ARG A 2 11.32 -23.04 24.89
CA ARG A 2 10.19 -23.40 24.02
C ARG A 2 10.16 -22.35 22.92
N ASP A 3 10.25 -22.80 21.69
CA ASP A 3 10.04 -21.97 20.52
C ASP A 3 8.59 -21.46 20.58
N HIS A 4 8.44 -20.18 20.91
CA HIS A 4 7.16 -19.48 20.97
C HIS A 4 6.84 -18.79 19.65
N THR A 5 7.59 -19.08 18.58
CA THR A 5 7.28 -18.56 17.25
C THR A 5 5.87 -19.05 16.89
N PRO A 6 4.88 -18.15 16.81
CA PRO A 6 3.56 -18.54 16.33
C PRO A 6 3.73 -19.14 14.94
N ASN A 7 3.03 -20.23 14.64
CA ASN A 7 2.94 -20.72 13.26
C ASN A 7 2.25 -19.64 12.42
N PHE A 8 3.03 -18.70 11.87
CA PHE A 8 2.54 -17.66 10.99
C PHE A 8 2.27 -18.31 9.64
N LYS A 9 1.04 -18.78 9.44
CA LYS A 9 0.61 -19.23 8.13
C LYS A 9 0.19 -18.00 7.35
N LEU A 10 1.08 -17.52 6.49
CA LEU A 10 0.79 -16.45 5.56
C LEU A 10 -0.36 -16.94 4.65
N LEU A 11 -1.42 -16.15 4.55
CA LEU A 11 -2.50 -16.41 3.61
C LEU A 11 -2.17 -15.60 2.36
N GLU A 12 -1.64 -16.27 1.35
CA GLU A 12 -1.35 -15.64 0.07
C GLU A 12 -2.64 -15.10 -0.56
N LEU A 13 -2.54 -13.88 -1.12
CA LEU A 13 -3.61 -13.30 -1.90
C LEU A 13 -3.85 -14.16 -3.15
N SER A 14 -5.12 -14.37 -3.48
CA SER A 14 -5.48 -14.99 -4.75
C SER A 14 -5.01 -14.12 -5.93
N ASP A 15 -4.83 -14.72 -7.10
CA ASP A 15 -4.48 -13.97 -8.32
C ASP A 15 -5.51 -12.87 -8.63
N ALA A 16 -6.79 -13.12 -8.34
CA ALA A 16 -7.85 -12.14 -8.52
C ALA A 16 -7.70 -10.96 -7.55
N SER A 17 -7.35 -11.23 -6.29
CA SER A 17 -7.08 -10.21 -5.28
C SER A 17 -5.84 -9.39 -5.66
N LYS A 18 -4.75 -10.05 -6.10
CA LYS A 18 -3.52 -9.38 -6.58
C LYS A 18 -3.81 -8.49 -7.78
N ALA A 19 -4.57 -8.97 -8.76
CA ALA A 19 -4.97 -8.19 -9.94
C ALA A 19 -5.80 -6.94 -9.56
N LEU A 20 -6.75 -7.07 -8.63
CA LEU A 20 -7.57 -5.95 -8.16
C LEU A 20 -6.74 -4.91 -7.41
N VAL A 21 -5.83 -5.35 -6.55
CA VAL A 21 -4.89 -4.46 -5.84
C VAL A 21 -4.01 -3.74 -6.86
N ARG A 22 -3.42 -4.46 -7.82
CA ARG A 22 -2.61 -3.88 -8.90
C ARG A 22 -3.35 -2.80 -9.65
N GLU A 23 -4.53 -3.11 -10.19
CA GLU A 23 -5.33 -2.16 -10.97
C GLU A 23 -5.64 -0.91 -10.15
N THR A 24 -6.02 -1.09 -8.89
CA THR A 24 -6.36 0.00 -7.98
C THR A 24 -5.16 0.89 -7.70
N VAL A 25 -4.02 0.30 -7.37
CA VAL A 25 -2.79 1.04 -7.07
C VAL A 25 -2.31 1.78 -8.30
N THR A 26 -2.30 1.15 -9.48
CA THR A 26 -1.95 1.83 -10.74
C THR A 26 -2.82 3.06 -10.96
N GLN A 27 -4.15 2.96 -10.82
CA GLN A 27 -5.06 4.10 -10.97
C GLN A 27 -4.78 5.22 -9.96
N LEU A 28 -4.51 4.87 -8.69
CA LEU A 28 -4.20 5.86 -7.65
C LEU A 28 -2.90 6.60 -7.96
N LEU A 29 -1.84 5.87 -8.31
CA LEU A 29 -0.52 6.45 -8.57
C LEU A 29 -0.52 7.29 -9.85
N GLU A 30 -1.16 6.82 -10.93
CA GLU A 30 -1.32 7.60 -12.16
C GLU A 30 -2.06 8.90 -11.90
N LYS A 31 -3.14 8.87 -11.09
CA LYS A 31 -3.85 10.08 -10.70
C LYS A 31 -2.97 11.01 -9.87
N LEU A 32 -2.28 10.47 -8.86
CA LEU A 32 -1.38 11.22 -8.00
C LEU A 32 -0.26 11.93 -8.79
N ALA A 33 0.36 11.24 -9.74
CA ALA A 33 1.37 11.80 -10.64
C ALA A 33 0.77 12.84 -11.60
N GLY A 34 -0.38 12.55 -12.21
CA GLY A 34 -1.09 13.47 -13.11
C GLY A 34 -1.50 14.78 -12.42
N ASP A 35 -1.72 14.76 -11.11
CA ASP A 35 -2.00 15.95 -10.30
C ASP A 35 -0.74 16.70 -9.84
N GLY A 36 0.45 16.21 -10.18
CA GLY A 36 1.73 16.74 -9.71
C GLY A 36 1.95 16.56 -8.21
N GLN A 37 1.29 15.57 -7.61
CA GLN A 37 1.33 15.30 -6.15
C GLN A 37 2.20 14.09 -5.79
N LEU A 38 2.89 13.49 -6.76
CA LEU A 38 3.95 12.52 -6.50
C LEU A 38 5.21 13.26 -6.01
N THR A 39 5.18 13.68 -4.74
CA THR A 39 6.31 14.37 -4.08
C THR A 39 7.29 13.38 -3.45
N PRO A 40 8.51 13.78 -3.06
CA PRO A 40 9.45 12.90 -2.37
C PRO A 40 8.91 12.31 -1.05
N GLU A 41 7.96 12.99 -0.42
CA GLU A 41 7.29 12.56 0.80
C GLU A 41 5.99 11.78 0.55
N ALA A 42 5.63 11.56 -0.72
CA ALA A 42 4.42 10.83 -1.06
C ALA A 42 4.53 9.37 -0.64
N ARG A 43 3.44 8.86 -0.08
CA ARG A 43 3.32 7.51 0.46
C ARG A 43 2.11 6.82 -0.13
N LEU A 44 2.20 5.50 -0.24
CA LEU A 44 1.05 4.61 -0.36
C LEU A 44 0.79 4.00 1.01
N GLU A 45 -0.30 4.40 1.65
CA GLU A 45 -0.76 3.87 2.93
C GLU A 45 -1.93 2.91 2.69
N PHE A 46 -2.09 1.93 3.57
CA PHE A 46 -3.27 1.07 3.54
C PHE A 46 -3.76 0.66 4.92
N TRP A 47 -5.02 0.22 4.96
CA TRP A 47 -5.68 -0.34 6.12
C TRP A 47 -6.48 -1.57 5.72
N VAL A 48 -6.37 -2.64 6.51
CA VAL A 48 -7.11 -3.88 6.32
C VAL A 48 -8.24 -3.99 7.34
N GLU A 49 -9.45 -4.22 6.85
CA GLU A 49 -10.62 -4.53 7.66
C GLU A 49 -11.03 -5.99 7.43
N ILE A 50 -11.03 -6.77 8.51
CA ILE A 50 -11.42 -8.19 8.49
C ILE A 50 -12.74 -8.34 9.28
N PRO A 51 -13.84 -8.78 8.64
CA PRO A 51 -15.14 -8.93 9.30
C PRO A 51 -15.08 -9.73 10.60
N GLY A 52 -15.59 -9.19 11.70
CA GLY A 52 -15.61 -9.90 12.99
C GLY A 52 -14.28 -9.91 13.77
N VAL A 53 -13.21 -9.38 13.19
CA VAL A 53 -11.96 -9.11 13.92
C VAL A 53 -12.02 -7.67 14.46
N LYS A 54 -11.85 -7.51 15.77
CA LYS A 54 -11.66 -6.18 16.36
C LYS A 54 -10.23 -5.74 16.13
N HIS A 55 -10.02 -5.00 15.06
CA HIS A 55 -8.76 -4.35 14.73
C HIS A 55 -8.95 -2.84 14.90
N PRO A 56 -8.66 -2.27 16.09
CA PRO A 56 -8.90 -0.85 16.33
C PRO A 56 -7.95 -0.01 15.48
N ARG A 57 -8.51 0.89 14.65
CA ARG A 57 -7.74 1.92 13.95
C ARG A 57 -6.99 2.76 14.97
N GLY A 58 -5.67 2.64 14.96
CA GLY A 58 -4.80 3.50 15.75
C GLY A 58 -5.00 4.96 15.32
N THR A 59 -4.70 5.89 16.22
CA THR A 59 -4.65 7.30 15.85
C THR A 59 -3.31 7.90 16.22
N PHE A 60 -2.77 8.73 15.34
CA PHE A 60 -1.65 9.60 15.68
C PHE A 60 -2.06 10.61 16.75
N ARG A 61 -1.06 11.20 17.42
CA ARG A 61 -1.27 12.27 18.38
C ARG A 61 -1.90 13.49 17.67
N GLY A 62 -3.22 13.65 17.82
CA GLY A 62 -4.00 14.62 17.05
C GLY A 62 -5.34 14.07 16.55
N GLY A 63 -5.59 12.76 16.69
CA GLY A 63 -6.86 12.12 16.31
C GLY A 63 -6.91 11.62 14.86
N CYS A 64 -5.79 11.69 14.14
CA CYS A 64 -5.69 11.30 12.74
C CYS A 64 -5.47 9.80 12.61
N LEU A 65 -6.09 9.17 11.60
CA LEU A 65 -6.02 7.73 11.40
C LEU A 65 -4.58 7.26 11.09
N MET A 66 -4.14 6.24 11.83
CA MET A 66 -2.88 5.54 11.60
C MET A 66 -3.13 4.34 10.66
N PRO A 67 -2.40 4.22 9.55
CA PRO A 67 -2.54 3.07 8.66
C PRO A 67 -1.96 1.80 9.31
N ASP A 68 -2.26 0.65 8.72
CA ASP A 68 -1.60 -0.61 9.09
C ASP A 68 -0.14 -0.60 8.66
N SER A 69 0.11 -0.10 7.44
CA SER A 69 1.45 0.08 6.90
C SER A 69 1.47 1.17 5.83
N TYR A 70 2.69 1.53 5.41
CA TYR A 70 2.93 2.47 4.33
C TYR A 70 4.18 2.12 3.54
N LEU A 71 4.20 2.54 2.28
CA LEU A 71 5.33 2.44 1.35
C LEU A 71 5.73 3.85 0.91
N CYS A 72 7.04 4.14 0.87
CA CYS A 72 7.57 5.40 0.37
C CYS A 72 7.67 5.37 -1.15
N LEU A 73 6.82 6.10 -1.87
CA LEU A 73 6.76 6.00 -3.33
C LEU A 73 8.06 6.43 -4.02
N SER A 74 8.88 7.24 -3.34
CA SER A 74 10.22 7.66 -3.78
C SER A 74 11.21 6.51 -3.99
N ASP A 75 10.98 5.36 -3.36
CA ASP A 75 11.89 4.22 -3.45
C ASP A 75 11.79 3.59 -4.88
N TRP A 76 10.59 3.63 -5.48
CA TRP A 76 10.32 3.03 -6.80
C TRP A 76 10.17 4.05 -7.93
N PHE A 77 9.70 5.27 -7.65
CA PHE A 77 9.36 6.24 -8.69
C PHE A 77 9.97 7.62 -8.46
N LYS A 78 10.20 8.33 -9.56
CA LYS A 78 10.66 9.72 -9.54
C LYS A 78 9.56 10.64 -9.05
N ALA A 79 9.94 11.57 -8.17
CA ALA A 79 9.06 12.64 -7.72
C ALA A 79 9.07 13.84 -8.67
N GLY A 80 7.96 14.58 -8.70
CA GLY A 80 7.84 15.84 -9.44
C GLY A 80 7.65 15.69 -10.95
N THR A 81 7.48 14.47 -11.45
CA THR A 81 7.12 14.18 -12.84
C THR A 81 5.59 14.10 -12.98
N PRO A 82 5.01 14.54 -14.11
CA PRO A 82 3.56 14.44 -14.35
C PRO A 82 3.11 13.02 -14.73
N ALA A 83 4.05 12.07 -14.80
CA ALA A 83 3.85 10.68 -15.16
C ALA A 83 4.68 9.79 -14.24
N ILE A 84 4.27 8.52 -14.13
CA ILE A 84 5.02 7.51 -13.39
C ILE A 84 6.29 7.18 -14.18
N GLU A 85 7.43 7.52 -13.59
CA GLU A 85 8.76 7.21 -14.10
C GLU A 85 9.53 6.42 -13.03
N PRO A 86 10.30 5.39 -13.42
CA PRO A 86 11.06 4.60 -12.47
C PRO A 86 12.15 5.45 -11.81
N SER A 87 12.44 5.17 -10.53
CA SER A 87 13.55 5.78 -9.80
C SER A 87 14.89 5.45 -10.47
N ASP A 88 15.93 6.20 -10.11
CA ASP A 88 17.26 6.03 -10.71
C ASP A 88 17.89 4.66 -10.39
N GLU A 89 17.41 3.97 -9.35
CA GLU A 89 17.86 2.62 -8.98
C GLU A 89 17.55 1.57 -10.06
N TYR A 90 16.50 1.80 -10.85
CA TYR A 90 16.07 0.88 -11.91
C TYR A 90 16.72 1.18 -13.27
N ALA A 91 17.60 2.17 -13.37
CA ALA A 91 18.14 2.64 -14.66
C ALA A 91 18.87 1.56 -15.48
N GLU A 92 19.45 0.55 -14.84
CA GLU A 92 20.17 -0.55 -15.50
C GLU A 92 19.29 -1.75 -15.88
N SER A 93 17.99 -1.71 -15.53
CA SER A 93 17.05 -2.80 -15.81
C SER A 93 16.64 -2.80 -17.29
N GLU A 94 16.35 -3.98 -17.86
CA GLU A 94 15.89 -4.11 -19.26
C GLU A 94 14.56 -3.37 -19.49
N ASN A 95 13.65 -3.45 -18.52
CA ASN A 95 12.38 -2.71 -18.49
C ASN A 95 12.26 -1.98 -17.14
N PRO A 96 12.88 -0.79 -16.98
CA PRO A 96 12.98 -0.12 -15.68
C PRO A 96 11.65 0.14 -14.98
N LEU A 97 10.63 0.58 -15.73
CA LEU A 97 9.31 0.86 -15.19
C LEU A 97 8.59 -0.41 -14.73
N ASP A 98 8.67 -1.49 -15.52
CA ASP A 98 8.04 -2.77 -15.16
C ASP A 98 8.70 -3.39 -13.93
N ALA A 99 10.02 -3.26 -13.79
CA ALA A 99 10.75 -3.71 -12.62
C ALA A 99 10.35 -2.93 -11.35
N ALA A 100 10.27 -1.60 -11.43
CA ALA A 100 9.81 -0.76 -10.32
C ALA A 100 8.38 -1.11 -9.88
N TRP A 101 7.49 -1.35 -10.84
CA TRP A 101 6.13 -1.81 -10.55
C TRP A 101 6.09 -3.18 -9.90
N ALA A 102 6.90 -4.13 -10.38
CA ALA A 102 6.95 -5.47 -9.81
C ALA A 102 7.38 -5.44 -8.34
N ASP A 103 8.48 -4.74 -8.04
CA ASP A 103 9.01 -4.66 -6.67
C ASP A 103 8.04 -3.96 -5.70
N LEU A 104 7.42 -2.85 -6.13
CA LEU A 104 6.41 -2.15 -5.33
C LEU A 104 5.23 -3.09 -5.02
N LEU A 105 4.72 -3.78 -6.04
CA LEU A 105 3.54 -4.63 -5.90
C LEU A 105 3.84 -5.86 -5.05
N ASP A 106 5.01 -6.48 -5.21
CA ASP A 106 5.44 -7.62 -4.39
C ASP A 106 5.54 -7.24 -2.91
N GLU A 107 6.14 -6.09 -2.60
CA GLU A 107 6.18 -5.57 -1.22
C GLU A 107 4.77 -5.28 -0.69
N LEU A 108 3.92 -4.61 -1.49
CA LEU A 108 2.54 -4.31 -1.09
C LEU A 108 1.72 -5.59 -0.83
N TYR A 109 1.80 -6.58 -1.72
CA TYR A 109 1.10 -7.85 -1.53
C TYR A 109 1.57 -8.52 -0.26
N TYR A 110 2.88 -8.61 -0.05
CA TYR A 110 3.45 -9.23 1.14
C TYR A 110 2.96 -8.55 2.42
N GLN A 111 2.92 -7.22 2.46
CA GLN A 111 2.40 -6.50 3.61
C GLN A 111 0.90 -6.74 3.81
N ILE A 112 0.08 -6.68 2.75
CA ILE A 112 -1.36 -6.99 2.86
C ILE A 112 -1.55 -8.42 3.38
N GLU A 113 -0.81 -9.40 2.87
CA GLU A 113 -0.88 -10.81 3.29
C GLU A 113 -0.55 -11.00 4.78
N ILE A 114 0.40 -10.22 5.32
CA ILE A 114 0.70 -10.18 6.74
C ILE A 114 -0.51 -9.71 7.55
N PHE A 115 -1.12 -8.59 7.15
CA PHE A 115 -2.27 -8.02 7.86
C PHE A 115 -3.57 -8.81 7.66
N THR A 116 -3.65 -9.64 6.62
CA THR A 116 -4.77 -10.58 6.38
C THR A 116 -4.55 -11.98 6.95
N SER A 117 -3.40 -12.26 7.57
CA SER A 117 -3.01 -13.62 8.01
C SER A 117 -3.99 -14.32 8.97
N ILE A 118 -4.82 -13.55 9.69
CA ILE A 118 -5.84 -14.07 10.62
C ILE A 118 -7.22 -14.27 9.96
N ALA A 119 -7.38 -13.87 8.70
CA ALA A 119 -8.60 -14.07 7.95
C ALA A 119 -8.77 -15.53 7.51
N THR A 120 -10.02 -15.94 7.30
CA THR A 120 -10.36 -17.22 6.71
C THR A 120 -10.60 -17.08 5.21
N ALA A 121 -10.39 -18.14 4.43
CA ALA A 121 -10.38 -18.12 2.96
C ALA A 121 -11.69 -17.69 2.25
N ASN A 122 -12.75 -17.35 2.99
CA ASN A 122 -14.04 -16.89 2.45
C ASN A 122 -14.56 -15.65 3.18
N GLN A 123 -13.67 -14.91 3.83
CA GLN A 123 -14.02 -13.74 4.62
C GLN A 123 -13.85 -12.51 3.72
N GLY A 124 -14.89 -11.68 3.58
CA GLY A 124 -14.84 -10.48 2.75
C GLY A 124 -13.92 -9.43 3.36
N ILE A 125 -12.63 -9.50 3.04
CA ILE A 125 -11.61 -8.58 3.51
C ILE A 125 -11.75 -7.28 2.74
N THR A 126 -11.73 -6.16 3.43
CA THR A 126 -11.65 -4.86 2.78
C THR A 126 -10.28 -4.24 2.95
N VAL A 127 -9.69 -3.74 1.87
CA VAL A 127 -8.48 -2.94 1.90
C VAL A 127 -8.83 -1.51 1.49
N GLU A 128 -8.50 -0.56 2.36
CA GLU A 128 -8.57 0.87 2.09
C GLU A 128 -7.16 1.37 1.77
N LEU A 129 -6.97 1.97 0.60
CA LEU A 129 -5.69 2.44 0.06
C LEU A 129 -5.72 3.96 -0.04
N TRP A 130 -4.64 4.63 0.36
CA TRP A 130 -4.45 6.07 0.22
C TRP A 130 -3.08 6.36 -0.38
N ALA A 131 -3.02 7.11 -1.47
CA ALA A 131 -1.77 7.58 -2.05
C ALA A 131 -1.68 9.11 -1.95
N GLY A 132 -0.62 9.64 -1.35
CA GLY A 132 -0.46 11.09 -1.19
C GLY A 132 0.55 11.51 -0.13
N THR A 133 0.42 12.73 0.38
CA THR A 133 1.39 13.32 1.32
C THR A 133 0.69 13.84 2.58
N ARG A 134 1.24 13.55 3.77
CA ARG A 134 0.77 14.07 5.05
C ARG A 134 1.58 15.28 5.52
N GLY A 135 0.93 16.19 6.25
CA GLY A 135 1.61 17.27 6.98
C GLY A 135 2.39 16.71 8.16
N ARG A 136 3.68 17.09 8.30
CA ARG A 136 4.49 16.73 9.48
C ARG A 136 4.11 17.59 10.70
N PRO A 137 4.02 17.04 11.92
CA PRO A 137 4.20 15.63 12.30
C PRO A 137 2.86 14.87 12.24
N GLU A 138 2.63 14.21 11.10
CA GLU A 138 1.67 13.12 10.85
C GLU A 138 0.20 13.33 11.26
N CYS A 139 -0.40 14.48 10.93
CA CYS A 139 -1.82 14.67 11.23
C CYS A 139 -2.70 14.59 9.97
N GLU A 140 -2.68 15.61 9.12
CA GLU A 140 -3.65 15.71 8.03
C GLU A 140 -3.04 15.39 6.67
N TRP A 141 -3.84 14.75 5.80
CA TRP A 141 -3.50 14.63 4.38
C TRP A 141 -3.47 16.04 3.77
N ILE A 142 -2.31 16.44 3.23
CA ILE A 142 -2.21 17.63 2.39
C ILE A 142 -2.94 17.37 1.07
N TYR A 143 -2.72 16.17 0.55
CA TYR A 143 -3.39 15.62 -0.61
C TYR A 143 -3.41 14.10 -0.49
N ALA A 144 -4.51 13.48 -0.86
CA ALA A 144 -4.60 12.03 -1.01
C ALA A 144 -5.62 11.68 -2.08
N VAL A 145 -5.34 10.62 -2.82
CA VAL A 145 -6.33 9.86 -3.55
C VAL A 145 -6.57 8.56 -2.81
N ASP A 146 -7.83 8.18 -2.65
CA ASP A 146 -8.20 7.00 -1.88
C ASP A 146 -9.11 6.06 -2.66
N LYS A 147 -9.00 4.77 -2.34
CA LYS A 147 -9.91 3.76 -2.85
C LYS A 147 -10.06 2.62 -1.86
N LYS A 148 -11.30 2.15 -1.72
CA LYS A 148 -11.66 0.99 -0.90
C LYS A 148 -12.00 -0.17 -1.83
N ILE A 149 -11.40 -1.34 -1.61
CA ILE A 149 -11.61 -2.55 -2.40
C ILE A 149 -11.93 -3.75 -1.52
N GLU A 150 -12.86 -4.58 -1.97
CA GLU A 150 -13.18 -5.87 -1.34
C GLU A 150 -12.39 -6.96 -2.06
N LEU A 151 -11.60 -7.72 -1.29
CA LEU A 151 -10.84 -8.83 -1.83
C LEU A 151 -11.77 -10.05 -1.98
N PRO A 152 -11.85 -10.65 -3.19
CA PRO A 152 -12.71 -11.80 -3.47
C PRO A 152 -12.22 -13.10 -2.82
#